data_AF-A0A847C8U1-F1
#
_entry.id   AF-A0A847C8U1-F1
#
_cell.length_a   1.000
_cell.length_b   1.000
_cell.length_c   1.000
_cell.angle_alpha   90.00
_cell.angle_beta   90.00
_cell.angle_gamma   90.00
#
_symmetry.space_group_name_H-M   'P 1'
#
loop_
_entity.id
_entity.type
_entity.pdbx_description
1 polymer ?
#
loop_
_entity_poly.entity_id
_entity_poly.type
_entity_poly.pdbx_seq_one_letter_code
_entity_poly.pdbx_strand_id
1 'polypeptide(L)'
;QYKNKDRAMKILRSRLYDAMLQEQNATIAAERKGQVGTGDRSERIRTYNYPQGRVTDHRIGLTLYKLEAVLNGDLDELIDGLITADQAEKLKAQQ
;
A
#
# COMPACT_ATOMS: atom_id res chain seq x y z
N GLN A 1 18.78 7.00 48.57
CA GLN A 1 18.93 5.96 47.53
C GLN A 1 17.65 5.76 46.71
N TYR A 2 16.47 5.60 47.33
CA TYR A 2 15.18 5.37 46.65
C TYR A 2 14.79 6.43 45.60
N LYS A 3 14.90 7.72 45.92
CA LYS A 3 14.59 8.82 44.96
C LYS A 3 15.40 8.78 43.66
N ASN A 4 16.65 8.31 43.71
CA ASN A 4 17.49 8.18 42.51
C ASN A 4 17.05 6.98 41.66
N LYS A 5 16.72 5.86 42.31
CA LYS A 5 16.19 4.67 41.65
C LYS A 5 14.86 4.96 40.94
N ASP A 6 13.95 5.68 41.58
CA ASP A 6 12.65 6.03 40.97
C ASP A 6 12.81 6.95 39.75
N ARG A 7 13.72 7.93 39.84
CA ARG A 7 14.06 8.81 38.71
C ARG A 7 14.68 8.01 37.57
N ALA A 8 15.59 7.09 37.85
CA ALA A 8 16.21 6.22 36.85
C ALA A 8 15.19 5.30 36.17
N MET A 9 14.26 4.70 36.92
CA MET A 9 13.21 3.84 36.37
C MET A 9 12.23 4.62 35.48
N LYS A 10 11.89 5.86 35.84
CA LYS A 10 11.04 6.73 35.02
C LYS A 10 11.72 7.07 33.69
N ILE A 11 13.02 7.40 33.72
CA ILE A 11 13.80 7.68 32.51
C ILE A 11 13.93 6.42 31.64
N LEU A 12 14.22 5.27 32.26
CA LEU A 12 14.33 3.99 31.54
C LEU A 12 13.02 3.64 30.84
N ARG A 13 11.88 3.78 31.51
CA ARG A 13 10.56 3.54 30.91
C ARG A 13 10.31 4.44 29.71
N SER A 14 10.61 5.75 29.83
CA SER A 14 10.47 6.69 28.71
C SER A 14 11.32 6.25 27.52
N ARG A 15 12.60 5.95 27.75
CA ARG A 15 13.53 5.54 26.67
C ARG A 15 13.11 4.24 25.98
N LEU A 16 12.63 3.25 26.74
CA LEU A 16 12.13 2.00 26.18
C LEU A 16 10.88 2.24 25.32
N TYR A 17 9.95 3.06 25.82
CA TYR A 17 8.76 3.44 25.07
C TYR A 17 9.11 4.18 23.78
N ASP A 18 9.99 5.17 23.85
CA ASP A 18 10.43 5.95 22.69
C ASP A 18 11.10 5.06 21.64
N ALA A 19 11.93 4.09 22.07
CA ALA A 19 12.56 3.13 21.17
C ALA A 19 11.54 2.23 20.46
N MET A 20 10.56 1.68 21.19
CA MET A 20 9.51 0.84 20.59
C MET A 20 8.62 1.63 19.63
N LEU A 21 8.29 2.88 19.99
CA LEU A 21 7.51 3.76 19.13
C LEU A 21 8.28 4.12 17.85
N GLN A 22 9.58 4.38 17.96
CA GLN A 22 10.43 4.65 16.81
C GLN A 22 10.52 3.43 15.88
N GLU A 23 10.68 2.23 16.44
CA GLU A 23 10.70 0.98 15.68
C GLU A 23 9.36 0.75 14.95
N GLN A 24 8.24 0.90 15.64
CA GLN A 24 6.91 0.78 15.05
C GLN A 24 6.72 1.78 13.89
N ASN A 25 7.09 3.04 14.10
CA ASN A 25 6.98 4.07 13.06
C ASN A 25 7.90 3.78 11.87
N ALA A 26 9.10 3.25 12.11
CA ALA A 26 10.03 2.87 11.06
C ALA A 26 9.47 1.73 10.19
N THR A 27 8.85 0.71 10.80
CA THR A 27 8.18 -0.39 10.10
C THR A 27 7.04 0.12 9.24
N ILE A 28 6.14 0.94 9.81
CA ILE A 28 5.02 1.53 9.07
C ILE A 28 5.52 2.40 7.91
N ALA A 29 6.56 3.20 8.13
CA ALA A 29 7.15 4.03 7.08
C ALA A 29 7.76 3.20 5.96
N ALA A 30 8.42 2.09 6.28
CA ALA A 30 8.99 1.16 5.30
C ALA A 30 7.91 0.48 4.46
N GLU A 31 6.86 -0.04 5.11
CA GLU A 31 5.69 -0.64 4.43
C GLU A 31 5.01 0.36 3.49
N ARG A 32 4.74 1.57 3.98
CA ARG A 32 4.14 2.64 3.17
C ARG A 32 5.01 3.01 1.98
N LYS A 33 6.33 3.10 2.18
CA LYS A 33 7.27 3.38 1.09
C LYS A 33 7.23 2.27 0.03
N GLY A 34 7.11 1.01 0.45
CA GLY A 34 6.95 -0.13 -0.46
C GLY A 34 5.64 -0.06 -1.27
N GLN A 35 4.54 0.38 -0.67
CA GLN A 35 3.24 0.48 -1.34
C GLN A 35 3.15 1.64 -2.34
N VAL A 36 3.79 2.78 -2.03
CA VAL A 36 3.75 3.97 -2.90
C VAL A 36 4.79 3.90 -4.01
N GLY A 37 5.88 3.16 -3.80
CA GLY A 37 7.00 3.09 -4.75
C GLY A 37 7.78 4.40 -4.79
N THR A 38 8.33 4.74 -5.95
CA THR A 38 9.08 5.97 -6.19
C THR A 38 8.20 7.14 -6.59
N GLY A 39 6.94 6.87 -6.97
CA GLY A 39 5.99 7.87 -7.46
C GLY A 39 6.27 8.32 -8.90
N ASP A 40 7.22 7.68 -9.60
CA ASP A 40 7.48 7.97 -11.00
C ASP A 40 6.32 7.51 -11.90
N ARG A 41 6.16 8.18 -13.04
CA ARG A 41 5.11 7.87 -14.02
C ARG A 41 5.27 6.47 -14.62
N SER A 42 6.49 5.94 -14.66
CA SER A 42 6.76 4.58 -15.15
C SER A 42 6.17 3.49 -14.25
N GLU A 43 6.01 3.76 -12.94
CA GLU A 43 5.46 2.83 -11.95
C GLU A 43 3.93 2.92 -11.80
N ARG A 44 3.27 3.69 -12.67
CA ARG A 44 1.82 3.87 -12.63
C ARG A 44 1.11 2.55 -12.86
N ILE A 45 0.34 2.11 -11.86
CA ILE A 45 -0.52 0.93 -11.97
C ILE A 45 -1.73 1.13 -12.89
N ARG A 46 -2.18 2.37 -13.12
CA ARG A 46 -3.40 2.65 -13.89
C ARG A 46 -3.40 4.00 -14.60
N THR A 47 -3.76 4.03 -15.88
CA THR A 47 -3.99 5.25 -16.66
C THR A 47 -5.47 5.54 -16.78
N TYR A 48 -5.90 6.74 -16.41
CA TYR A 48 -7.21 7.29 -16.75
C TYR A 48 -7.05 8.24 -17.94
N ASN A 49 -7.69 7.93 -19.07
CA ASN A 49 -7.58 8.68 -20.31
C ASN A 49 -8.94 9.30 -20.66
N TYR A 50 -9.09 10.59 -20.32
CA TYR A 50 -10.32 11.35 -20.52
C TYR A 50 -10.73 11.53 -21.98
N PRO A 51 -9.83 11.95 -22.91
CA PRO A 51 -10.21 12.12 -24.32
C PRO A 51 -10.80 10.86 -24.97
N GLN A 52 -10.36 9.68 -24.54
CA GLN A 52 -10.82 8.39 -25.08
C GLN A 52 -11.79 7.66 -24.14
N GLY A 53 -12.19 8.28 -23.03
CA GLY A 53 -13.16 7.72 -22.06
C GLY A 53 -12.76 6.35 -21.50
N ARG A 54 -11.45 6.07 -21.37
CA ARG A 54 -10.97 4.74 -20.96
C ARG A 54 -10.09 4.75 -19.72
N VAL A 55 -10.08 3.61 -19.04
CA VAL A 55 -9.15 3.29 -17.96
C VAL A 55 -8.35 2.05 -18.33
N THR A 56 -7.05 2.08 -18.12
CA THR A 56 -6.15 0.94 -18.37
C THR A 56 -5.41 0.61 -17.09
N ASP A 57 -5.55 -0.61 -16.59
CA ASP A 57 -4.76 -1.16 -15.48
C ASP A 57 -3.54 -1.92 -16.02
N HIS A 58 -2.34 -1.42 -15.72
CA HIS A 58 -1.09 -1.96 -16.26
C HIS A 58 -0.61 -3.21 -15.55
N ARG A 59 -1.15 -3.54 -14.37
CA ARG A 59 -0.76 -4.75 -13.64
C ARG A 59 -1.17 -6.02 -14.38
N ILE A 60 -2.32 -5.97 -15.05
CA ILE A 60 -2.91 -7.09 -15.79
C ILE A 60 -3.16 -6.79 -17.27
N GLY A 61 -2.87 -5.56 -17.73
CA GLY A 61 -3.11 -5.13 -19.11
C GLY A 61 -4.58 -4.92 -19.48
N LEU A 62 -5.48 -4.83 -18.50
CA LEU A 62 -6.92 -4.66 -18.71
C LEU A 62 -7.25 -3.22 -19.11
N THR A 63 -8.00 -3.04 -20.20
CA THR A 63 -8.50 -1.73 -20.64
C THR A 63 -10.01 -1.72 -20.75
N LEU A 64 -10.66 -0.77 -20.07
CA LEU A 64 -12.11 -0.59 -20.06
C LEU A 64 -12.48 0.77 -20.66
N TYR A 65 -13.45 0.80 -21.57
CA TYR A 65 -13.97 2.01 -22.22
C TYR A 65 -15.19 2.61 -21.49
N LYS A 66 -15.11 2.64 -20.15
CA LYS A 66 -16.20 3.11 -19.28
C LYS A 66 -15.68 4.01 -18.15
N LEU A 67 -14.82 4.98 -18.50
CA LEU A 67 -14.17 5.86 -17.52
C LEU A 67 -15.15 6.52 -16.55
N GLU A 68 -16.25 7.09 -17.06
CA GLU A 68 -17.26 7.76 -16.22
C GLU A 68 -17.88 6.81 -15.20
N ALA A 69 -18.25 5.58 -15.61
CA ALA A 69 -18.82 4.59 -14.69
C ALA A 69 -17.82 4.23 -13.57
N VAL A 70 -16.56 4.03 -13.95
CA VAL A 70 -15.46 3.71 -13.03
C VAL A 70 -15.21 4.85 -12.04
N LEU A 71 -15.22 6.10 -12.50
CA LEU A 71 -15.08 7.28 -11.64
C LEU A 71 -16.30 7.47 -10.71
N ASN A 72 -17.48 7.04 -11.14
CA ASN A 72 -18.70 7.06 -10.34
C ASN A 72 -18.84 5.85 -9.40
N GLY A 73 -17.86 4.93 -9.36
CA GLY A 73 -17.79 3.84 -8.38
C GLY A 73 -18.06 2.43 -8.92
N ASP A 74 -18.34 2.25 -10.21
CA ASP A 74 -18.43 0.93 -10.84
C ASP A 74 -17.02 0.33 -11.04
N LEU A 75 -16.50 -0.26 -9.96
CA LEU A 75 -15.15 -0.82 -9.88
C LEU A 75 -15.11 -2.35 -9.97
N ASP A 76 -16.25 -3.02 -9.96
CA ASP A 76 -16.34 -4.48 -9.82
C ASP A 76 -15.52 -5.19 -10.90
N GLU A 77 -15.70 -4.80 -12.17
CA GLU A 77 -14.98 -5.38 -13.30
C GLU A 77 -13.44 -5.21 -13.20
N LEU A 78 -12.97 -4.10 -12.62
CA LEU A 78 -11.53 -3.89 -12.39
C LEU A 78 -11.02 -4.78 -11.26
N ILE A 79 -11.77 -4.86 -10.15
CA ILE A 79 -11.38 -5.60 -8.95
C ILE A 79 -11.38 -7.10 -9.25
N ASP A 80 -12.44 -7.62 -9.88
CA ASP A 80 -12.57 -9.03 -10.23
C ASP A 80 -11.47 -9.48 -11.19
N GLY A 81 -11.13 -8.65 -12.17
CA GLY A 81 -10.01 -8.91 -13.08
C GLY A 81 -8.67 -9.02 -12.35
N LEU A 82 -8.42 -8.15 -11.36
CA LEU A 82 -7.20 -8.19 -10.54
C LEU A 82 -7.16 -9.41 -9.62
N ILE A 83 -8.28 -9.73 -8.96
CA ILE A 83 -8.38 -10.91 -8.08
C ILE A 83 -8.12 -12.18 -8.89
N THR A 84 -8.73 -12.29 -10.06
CA THR A 84 -8.56 -13.47 -10.94
C THR A 84 -7.10 -13.63 -11.36
N ALA A 85 -6.43 -12.53 -11.72
CA ALA A 85 -5.03 -12.57 -12.10
C ALA A 85 -4.12 -12.99 -10.93
N ASP A 86 -4.33 -12.42 -9.74
CA ASP A 86 -3.58 -12.77 -8.52
C ASP A 86 -3.79 -14.24 -8.13
N GLN A 87 -5.02 -14.74 -8.19
CA GLN A 87 -5.33 -16.15 -7.93
C GLN A 87 -4.64 -17.06 -8.95
N ALA A 88 -4.67 -16.71 -10.24
CA ALA A 88 -4.00 -17.48 -11.28
C ALA A 88 -2.47 -17.51 -11.09
N GLU A 89 -1.87 -16.40 -10.66
CA GLU A 89 -0.44 -16.33 -10.35
C GLU A 89 -0.07 -17.20 -9.15
N LYS A 90 -0.86 -17.15 -8.06
CA LYS A 90 -0.68 -18.00 -6.88
C LYS A 90 -0.79 -19.49 -7.19
N LEU A 91 -1.74 -19.87 -8.05
CA LEU A 91 -1.92 -21.27 -8.49
C LEU A 91 -0.72 -21.74 -9.33
N LYS A 92 -0.19 -20.89 -10.21
CA LYS A 92 1.03 -21.22 -10.98
C LYS A 92 2.25 -21.39 -10.09
N ALA A 93 2.39 -20.57 -9.04
CA ALA A 93 3.50 -20.68 -8.09
C ALA A 93 3.42 -21.94 -7.20
N GLN A 94 2.26 -22.61 -7.15
CA GLN A 94 2.05 -23.86 -6.41
C GLN A 94 2.26 -25.12 -7.27
N GLN A 95 2.41 -24.99 -8.60
CA GLN A 95 2.72 -26.08 -9.52
C GLN A 95 4.23 -26.22 -9.73
#